data_AF-A0A0B7IBP4-F1
#
_entry.id   AF-A0A0B7IBP4-F1
#
_cell.length_a   1.000
_cell.length_b   1.000
_cell.length_c   1.000
_cell.angle_alpha   90.00
_cell.angle_beta   90.00
_cell.angle_gamma   90.00
#
_symmetry.space_group_name_H-M   'P 1'
#
loop_
_entity.id
_entity.type
_entity.pdbx_description
1 polymer ?
#
loop_
_entity_poly.entity_id
_entity_poly.type
_entity_poly.pdbx_seq_one_letter_code
_entity_poly.pdbx_strand_id
1 'polypeptide(L)'
;MKNRFENLTIPINPSQDKIYEHLNFAAGFPPYIRGYTASENLLQPICFKDINIKIEANTQEVVLGERTFFLLKDDRITDFEKVIAIKLLQAKEIFKTNEKKSENIGFLYIFTNDYLLNIAQIRAIRMFWAKMMLNFNIAKKLPIAAGVHTPMQKYFAAMAGIHQIFYFSENQYFFIENESILLENSMLLKSIDPWAGSQAVEEATQNTYVKLEERFAQISQE
;
A
#
# COMPACT_ATOMS: atom_id res chain seq x y z
N MET A 1 34.29 20.96 -27.30
CA MET A 1 34.24 20.34 -25.96
C MET A 1 34.35 18.83 -26.15
N LYS A 2 35.40 18.17 -25.63
CA LYS A 2 35.46 16.69 -25.63
C LYS A 2 34.32 16.16 -24.75
N ASN A 3 33.57 15.18 -25.25
CA ASN A 3 32.44 14.57 -24.55
C ASN A 3 32.92 13.98 -23.22
N ARG A 4 32.50 14.57 -22.09
CA ARG A 4 32.83 14.10 -20.73
C ARG A 4 32.23 12.73 -20.37
N PHE A 5 31.54 12.09 -21.31
CA PHE A 5 30.79 10.86 -21.10
C PHE A 5 31.38 9.63 -21.80
N GLU A 6 32.44 9.78 -22.61
CA GLU A 6 33.02 8.67 -23.38
C GLU A 6 33.68 7.58 -22.51
N ASN A 7 34.04 7.89 -21.26
CA ASN A 7 34.70 6.97 -20.34
C ASN A 7 33.81 6.56 -19.15
N LEU A 8 32.50 6.77 -19.23
CA LEU A 8 31.56 6.35 -18.20
C LEU A 8 31.23 4.86 -18.38
N THR A 9 32.13 3.99 -17.95
CA THR A 9 31.80 2.57 -17.72
C THR A 9 30.93 2.48 -16.48
N ILE A 10 29.63 2.27 -16.67
CA ILE A 10 28.71 1.88 -15.59
C ILE A 10 29.12 0.46 -15.21
N PRO A 11 29.61 0.20 -13.97
CA PRO A 11 29.85 -1.17 -13.54
C PRO A 11 28.52 -1.90 -13.52
N ILE A 12 28.29 -2.78 -14.49
CA ILE A 12 27.19 -3.72 -14.47
C ILE A 12 27.55 -4.69 -13.34
N ASN A 13 26.93 -4.52 -12.17
CA ASN A 13 27.13 -5.44 -11.07
C ASN A 13 26.47 -6.78 -11.47
N PRO A 14 27.25 -7.86 -11.71
CA PRO A 14 26.71 -9.11 -12.23
C PRO A 14 25.93 -9.91 -11.17
N SER A 15 25.67 -9.33 -9.99
CA SER A 15 24.86 -9.95 -8.94
C SER A 15 23.34 -9.91 -9.21
N GLN A 16 22.91 -9.49 -10.39
CA GLN A 16 21.51 -9.32 -10.78
C GLN A 16 20.74 -10.62 -11.11
N ASP A 17 21.13 -11.76 -10.53
CA ASP A 17 20.38 -13.02 -10.67
C ASP A 17 19.62 -13.40 -9.38
N LYS A 18 19.32 -12.44 -8.49
CA LYS A 18 18.28 -12.65 -7.48
C LYS A 18 16.92 -12.35 -8.08
N ILE A 19 16.36 -13.35 -8.77
CA ILE A 19 14.95 -13.35 -9.13
C ILE A 19 14.16 -13.54 -7.84
N TYR A 20 13.65 -12.44 -7.27
CA TYR A 20 12.77 -12.55 -6.14
C TYR A 20 11.42 -13.12 -6.58
N GLU A 21 10.84 -14.01 -5.78
CA GLU A 21 9.54 -14.61 -6.06
C GLU A 21 8.45 -13.55 -6.25
N HIS A 22 8.59 -12.41 -5.58
CA HIS A 22 7.65 -11.32 -5.69
C HIS A 22 7.64 -10.61 -7.05
N LEU A 23 8.69 -10.75 -7.86
CA LEU A 23 8.76 -10.14 -9.19
C LEU A 23 7.81 -10.84 -10.19
N ASN A 24 7.56 -12.15 -10.02
CA ASN A 24 6.58 -12.91 -10.81
C ASN A 24 5.14 -12.40 -10.62
N PHE A 25 4.94 -11.64 -9.55
CA PHE A 25 3.68 -11.04 -9.15
C PHE A 25 3.63 -9.52 -9.48
N ALA A 26 4.78 -8.88 -9.71
CA ALA A 26 4.90 -7.43 -9.89
C ALA A 26 4.76 -6.97 -11.36
N ALA A 27 4.94 -7.86 -12.36
CA ALA A 27 4.88 -7.50 -13.77
C ALA A 27 4.05 -8.49 -14.60
N GLY A 28 2.83 -8.10 -14.99
CA GLY A 28 2.17 -8.63 -16.19
C GLY A 28 0.97 -9.57 -16.01
N PHE A 29 0.59 -9.99 -14.80
CA PHE A 29 -0.60 -10.84 -14.58
C PHE A 29 -1.25 -10.55 -13.21
N PRO A 30 -2.48 -11.01 -12.98
CA PRO A 30 -3.79 -10.32 -13.05
C PRO A 30 -3.94 -9.12 -12.06
N PRO A 31 -5.08 -8.38 -12.04
CA PRO A 31 -5.23 -7.06 -11.39
C PRO A 31 -5.08 -7.00 -9.85
N TYR A 32 -4.63 -8.05 -9.19
CA TYR A 32 -4.70 -8.20 -7.73
C TYR A 32 -3.53 -7.53 -6.98
N ILE A 33 -2.42 -7.25 -7.67
CA ILE A 33 -1.14 -6.86 -7.02
C ILE A 33 -0.79 -5.41 -7.30
N ARG A 34 -1.04 -4.94 -8.53
CA ARG A 34 -1.11 -3.51 -8.82
C ARG A 34 -2.44 -3.04 -8.25
N GLY A 35 -2.41 -2.15 -7.27
CA GLY A 35 -3.61 -1.68 -6.58
C GLY A 35 -4.51 -0.86 -7.50
N TYR A 36 -4.97 0.26 -7.01
CA TYR A 36 -5.66 1.22 -7.86
C TYR A 36 -4.59 2.03 -8.60
N THR A 37 -4.79 2.26 -9.89
CA THR A 37 -3.90 3.10 -10.68
C THR A 37 -3.81 4.49 -10.05
N ALA A 38 -2.67 5.18 -10.21
CA ALA A 38 -2.53 6.54 -9.70
C ALA A 38 -3.68 7.45 -10.20
N SER A 39 -4.15 7.22 -11.42
CA SER A 39 -5.30 7.90 -12.04
C SER A 39 -6.62 7.64 -11.31
N GLU A 40 -6.89 6.40 -10.92
CA GLU A 40 -8.09 6.05 -10.14
C GLU A 40 -8.10 6.66 -8.73
N ASN A 41 -6.93 7.07 -8.20
CA ASN A 41 -6.80 7.63 -6.86
C ASN A 41 -6.78 9.15 -6.85
N LEU A 42 -6.00 9.75 -7.74
CA LEU A 42 -5.80 11.20 -7.78
C LEU A 42 -6.95 11.96 -8.46
N LEU A 43 -7.85 11.26 -9.16
CA LEU A 43 -9.08 11.84 -9.70
C LEU A 43 -10.27 11.73 -8.72
N GLN A 44 -10.09 11.06 -7.57
CA GLN A 44 -11.14 10.99 -6.54
C GLN A 44 -11.27 12.33 -5.78
N PRO A 45 -12.48 12.68 -5.34
CA PRO A 45 -12.68 13.87 -4.52
C PRO A 45 -11.90 13.75 -3.20
N ILE A 46 -11.27 14.86 -2.82
CA ILE A 46 -10.49 14.99 -1.60
C ILE A 46 -11.38 14.71 -0.39
N CYS A 47 -11.01 13.70 0.40
CA CYS A 47 -11.71 13.37 1.64
C CYS A 47 -10.93 13.94 2.83
N PHE A 48 -11.32 15.14 3.27
CA PHE A 48 -10.89 15.67 4.56
C PHE A 48 -11.67 14.97 5.65
N LYS A 49 -10.97 14.45 6.66
CA LYS A 49 -11.63 13.84 7.81
C LYS A 49 -10.96 14.26 9.10
N ASP A 50 -11.77 14.84 9.97
CA ASP A 50 -11.32 15.21 11.30
C ASP A 50 -10.83 13.96 12.04
N ILE A 51 -9.72 14.15 12.77
CA ILE A 51 -8.92 13.18 13.52
C ILE A 51 -9.73 12.53 14.68
N ASN A 52 -11.05 12.62 14.69
CA ASN A 52 -11.92 11.81 15.56
C ASN A 52 -12.26 10.48 14.88
N ILE A 53 -11.22 9.78 14.40
CA ILE A 53 -11.30 8.34 14.35
C ILE A 53 -11.43 7.91 15.81
N LYS A 54 -12.65 7.56 16.23
CA LYS A 54 -12.83 6.79 17.46
C LYS A 54 -12.16 5.46 17.22
N ILE A 55 -10.86 5.39 17.48
CA ILE A 55 -10.13 4.14 17.57
C ILE A 55 -10.70 3.51 18.83
N GLU A 56 -11.73 2.69 18.67
CA GLU A 56 -12.24 1.89 19.78
C GLU A 56 -11.05 1.09 20.31
N ALA A 57 -10.69 1.40 21.55
CA ALA A 57 -9.43 1.00 22.17
C ALA A 57 -9.20 -0.52 22.22
N ASN A 58 -10.25 -1.30 21.89
CA ASN A 58 -10.22 -2.76 21.93
C ASN A 58 -10.32 -3.43 20.54
N THR A 59 -10.68 -2.72 19.45
CA THR A 59 -10.94 -3.36 18.14
C THR A 59 -10.02 -2.87 17.00
N GLN A 60 -9.37 -1.71 17.13
CA GLN A 60 -8.55 -1.11 16.05
C GLN A 60 -9.32 -0.99 14.72
N GLU A 61 -10.62 -0.73 14.81
CA GLU A 61 -11.51 -0.52 13.66
C GLU A 61 -11.91 0.96 13.57
N VAL A 62 -12.05 1.43 12.35
CA VAL A 62 -12.36 2.82 12.02
C VAL A 62 -13.62 2.84 11.17
N VAL A 63 -14.75 3.23 11.76
CA VAL A 63 -16.03 3.28 11.06
C VAL A 63 -16.22 4.65 10.41
N LEU A 64 -16.39 4.67 9.10
CA LEU A 64 -16.57 5.86 8.28
C LEU A 64 -17.87 5.75 7.46
N GLY A 65 -18.96 6.29 8.01
CA GLY A 65 -20.27 6.15 7.40
C GLY A 65 -20.71 4.68 7.44
N GLU A 66 -20.98 4.11 6.26
CA GLU A 66 -21.34 2.68 6.12
C GLU A 66 -20.13 1.76 5.93
N ARG A 67 -18.91 2.32 5.79
CA ARG A 67 -17.67 1.55 5.59
C ARG A 67 -16.91 1.35 6.90
N THR A 68 -16.43 0.14 7.14
CA THR A 68 -15.54 -0.21 8.25
C THR A 68 -14.11 -0.39 7.73
N PHE A 69 -13.16 0.33 8.30
CA PHE A 69 -11.75 0.22 7.97
C PHE A 69 -10.98 -0.52 9.07
N PHE A 70 -10.28 -1.60 8.70
CA PHE A 70 -9.34 -2.27 9.60
C PHE A 70 -8.00 -1.55 9.60
N LEU A 71 -7.51 -1.15 10.77
CA LEU A 71 -6.23 -0.47 10.90
C LEU A 71 -5.08 -1.47 10.68
N LEU A 72 -4.25 -1.22 9.66
CA LEU A 72 -3.07 -2.02 9.32
C LEU A 72 -1.78 -1.47 9.93
N LYS A 73 -1.66 -0.14 10.00
CA LYS A 73 -0.47 0.54 10.51
C LYS A 73 -0.85 1.80 11.28
N ASP A 74 -0.24 1.95 12.45
CA ASP A 74 -0.30 3.11 13.33
C ASP A 74 1.02 3.13 14.14
N ASP A 75 1.46 4.31 14.54
CA ASP A 75 2.72 4.55 15.28
C ASP A 75 2.76 3.81 16.63
N ARG A 76 1.59 3.38 17.13
CA ARG A 76 1.43 2.64 18.39
C ARG A 76 1.58 1.13 18.23
N ILE A 77 1.69 0.59 17.01
CA ILE A 77 1.73 -0.85 16.77
C ILE A 77 3.16 -1.37 16.91
N THR A 78 3.38 -2.24 17.90
CA THR A 78 4.69 -2.86 18.18
C THR A 78 4.98 -4.11 17.34
N ASP A 79 3.94 -4.86 16.92
CA ASP A 79 4.08 -6.08 16.11
C ASP A 79 3.22 -5.96 14.83
N PHE A 80 3.73 -5.19 13.88
CA PHE A 80 3.07 -4.80 12.64
C PHE A 80 2.59 -6.02 11.83
N GLU A 81 3.47 -7.00 11.63
CA GLU A 81 3.18 -8.19 10.83
C GLU A 81 2.09 -9.06 11.48
N LYS A 82 2.09 -9.18 12.81
CA LYS A 82 1.05 -9.91 13.53
C LYS A 82 -0.33 -9.25 13.40
N VAL A 83 -0.40 -7.92 13.55
CA VAL A 83 -1.67 -7.19 13.39
C VAL A 83 -2.23 -7.38 11.99
N ILE A 84 -1.39 -7.24 10.96
CA ILE A 84 -1.83 -7.44 9.58
C ILE A 84 -2.32 -8.85 9.36
N ALA A 85 -1.59 -9.87 9.80
CA ALA A 85 -1.99 -11.26 9.61
C ALA A 85 -3.37 -11.54 10.22
N ILE A 86 -3.65 -11.05 11.44
CA ILE A 86 -4.97 -11.17 12.08
C ILE A 86 -6.05 -10.45 11.28
N LYS A 87 -5.82 -9.20 10.87
CA LYS A 87 -6.81 -8.41 10.12
C LYS A 87 -7.10 -9.00 8.74
N LEU A 88 -6.08 -9.51 8.04
CA LEU A 88 -6.25 -10.19 6.76
C LEU A 88 -7.01 -11.52 6.91
N LEU A 89 -6.80 -12.26 7.99
CA LEU A 89 -7.56 -13.48 8.28
C LEU A 89 -9.03 -13.17 8.57
N GLN A 90 -9.31 -12.15 9.38
CA GLN A 90 -10.69 -11.67 9.63
C GLN A 90 -11.38 -11.26 8.33
N ALA A 91 -10.69 -10.49 7.49
CA ALA A 91 -11.23 -10.07 6.21
C ALA A 91 -11.45 -11.25 5.25
N LYS A 92 -10.55 -12.22 5.20
CA LYS A 92 -10.72 -13.44 4.40
C LYS A 92 -12.07 -14.13 4.72
N GLU A 93 -12.40 -14.31 5.99
CA GLU A 93 -13.66 -14.96 6.38
C GLU A 93 -14.89 -14.15 5.96
N ILE A 94 -14.81 -12.82 6.02
CA ILE A 94 -15.91 -11.95 5.58
C ILE A 94 -16.07 -11.96 4.06
N PHE A 95 -14.97 -11.90 3.31
CA PHE A 95 -14.96 -11.92 1.85
C PHE A 95 -15.49 -13.25 1.29
N LYS A 96 -15.29 -14.36 2.01
CA LYS A 96 -15.82 -15.67 1.65
C LYS A 96 -17.33 -15.79 1.90
N THR A 97 -17.84 -15.19 2.97
CA THR A 97 -19.22 -15.41 3.44
C THR A 97 -20.24 -14.44 2.87
N ASN A 98 -19.87 -13.20 2.54
CA ASN A 98 -20.85 -12.20 2.09
C ASN A 98 -20.24 -11.14 1.14
N GLU A 99 -20.59 -11.24 -0.14
CA GLU A 99 -20.15 -10.33 -1.19
C GLU A 99 -20.55 -8.86 -0.93
N LYS A 100 -21.78 -8.59 -0.48
CA LYS A 100 -22.22 -7.21 -0.20
C LYS A 100 -21.50 -6.60 1.00
N LYS A 101 -21.19 -7.39 2.04
CA LYS A 101 -20.40 -6.89 3.17
C LYS A 101 -18.95 -6.59 2.78
N SER A 102 -18.40 -7.27 1.78
CA SER A 102 -17.03 -7.02 1.31
C SER A 102 -16.83 -5.65 0.67
N GLU A 103 -17.88 -5.04 0.11
CA GLU A 103 -17.84 -3.69 -0.49
C GLU A 103 -17.70 -2.58 0.57
N ASN A 104 -18.11 -2.87 1.80
CA ASN A 104 -18.08 -1.95 2.92
C ASN A 104 -16.84 -2.09 3.80
N ILE A 105 -15.92 -2.99 3.44
CA ILE A 105 -14.67 -3.18 4.18
C ILE A 105 -13.54 -2.47 3.48
N GLY A 106 -12.82 -1.66 4.24
CA GLY A 106 -11.55 -1.05 3.84
C GLY A 106 -10.43 -1.43 4.79
N PHE A 107 -9.22 -1.07 4.42
CA PHE A 107 -8.04 -1.19 5.28
C PHE A 107 -7.37 0.16 5.37
N LEU A 108 -7.05 0.62 6.58
CA LEU A 108 -6.41 1.92 6.80
C LEU A 108 -4.93 1.74 7.12
N TYR A 109 -4.07 2.37 6.34
CA TYR A 109 -2.63 2.39 6.53
C TYR A 109 -2.16 3.82 6.80
N ILE A 110 -1.65 4.11 7.99
CA ILE A 110 -1.12 5.44 8.32
C ILE A 110 0.31 5.58 7.77
N PHE A 111 0.53 6.60 6.94
CA PHE A 111 1.83 6.88 6.34
C PHE A 111 2.77 7.56 7.32
N THR A 112 3.93 6.95 7.52
CA THR A 112 5.06 7.53 8.24
C THR A 112 5.97 8.30 7.27
N ASN A 113 7.06 8.90 7.79
CA ASN A 113 8.06 9.58 6.97
C ASN A 113 9.03 8.61 6.26
N ASP A 114 8.97 7.31 6.55
CA ASP A 114 9.75 6.28 5.86
C ASP A 114 9.07 5.86 4.54
N TYR A 115 9.09 6.76 3.56
CA TYR A 115 8.29 6.65 2.33
C TYR A 115 8.52 5.34 1.54
N LEU A 116 9.78 4.96 1.34
CA LEU A 116 10.14 3.75 0.59
C LEU A 116 9.70 2.48 1.32
N LEU A 117 9.85 2.46 2.64
CA LEU A 117 9.39 1.35 3.46
C LEU A 117 7.87 1.24 3.42
N ASN A 118 7.15 2.36 3.45
CA ASN A 118 5.70 2.36 3.34
C ASN A 118 5.22 1.77 2.01
N ILE A 119 5.85 2.15 0.89
CA ILE A 119 5.59 1.54 -0.43
C ILE A 119 5.87 0.05 -0.39
N ALA A 120 7.03 -0.34 0.14
CA ALA A 120 7.45 -1.73 0.18
C ALA A 120 6.49 -2.60 1.00
N GLN A 121 6.02 -2.09 2.15
CA GLN A 121 5.06 -2.75 3.02
C GLN A 121 3.69 -2.92 2.34
N ILE A 122 3.18 -1.87 1.70
CA ILE A 122 1.90 -1.93 1.00
C ILE A 122 1.96 -2.93 -0.18
N ARG A 123 3.07 -2.96 -0.91
CA ARG A 123 3.32 -3.96 -1.95
C ARG A 123 3.28 -5.38 -1.36
N ALA A 124 4.03 -5.63 -0.29
CA ALA A 124 4.07 -6.93 0.37
C ALA A 124 2.68 -7.40 0.85
N ILE A 125 1.89 -6.50 1.46
CA ILE A 125 0.53 -6.80 1.94
C ILE A 125 -0.39 -7.22 0.80
N ARG A 126 -0.36 -6.50 -0.33
CA ARG A 126 -1.19 -6.84 -1.51
C ARG A 126 -0.80 -8.17 -2.11
N MET A 127 0.49 -8.45 -2.17
CA MET A 127 1.01 -9.70 -2.67
C MET A 127 0.56 -10.88 -1.82
N PHE A 128 0.69 -10.75 -0.51
CA PHE A 128 0.22 -11.76 0.42
C PHE A 128 -1.30 -11.98 0.28
N TRP A 129 -2.08 -10.91 0.21
CA TRP A 129 -3.52 -11.00 -0.04
C TRP A 129 -3.85 -11.71 -1.35
N ALA A 130 -3.16 -11.37 -2.44
CA ALA A 130 -3.38 -11.99 -3.74
C ALA A 130 -3.07 -13.50 -3.71
N LYS A 131 -1.95 -13.90 -3.11
CA LYS A 131 -1.60 -15.33 -2.92
C LYS A 131 -2.64 -16.05 -2.06
N MET A 132 -3.10 -15.41 -0.98
CA MET A 132 -4.12 -15.98 -0.11
C MET A 132 -5.46 -16.15 -0.84
N MET A 133 -5.92 -15.15 -1.60
CA MET A 133 -7.19 -15.18 -2.32
C MET A 133 -7.18 -16.10 -3.54
N LEU A 134 -6.02 -16.26 -4.20
CA LEU A 134 -5.86 -17.18 -5.32
C LEU A 134 -6.22 -18.62 -4.91
N ASN A 135 -5.84 -19.03 -3.69
CA ASN A 135 -6.20 -20.35 -3.14
C ASN A 135 -7.72 -20.56 -3.01
N PHE A 136 -8.51 -19.49 -2.97
CA PHE A 136 -9.97 -19.53 -2.86
C PHE A 136 -10.69 -19.22 -4.18
N ASN A 137 -9.95 -18.97 -5.27
CA ASN A 137 -10.50 -18.54 -6.55
C ASN A 137 -11.34 -17.24 -6.44
N ILE A 138 -10.98 -16.34 -5.50
CA ILE A 138 -11.66 -15.05 -5.29
C ILE A 138 -10.88 -13.94 -5.98
N ALA A 139 -11.52 -13.28 -6.93
CA ALA A 139 -10.93 -12.24 -7.77
C ALA A 139 -11.11 -10.80 -7.21
N LYS A 140 -10.87 -10.55 -5.92
CA LYS A 140 -11.07 -9.22 -5.30
C LYS A 140 -9.77 -8.53 -4.89
N LYS A 141 -9.58 -7.28 -5.36
CA LYS A 141 -8.49 -6.39 -4.91
C LYS A 141 -8.66 -6.03 -3.44
N LEU A 142 -7.55 -5.82 -2.74
CA LEU A 142 -7.55 -5.34 -1.36
C LEU A 142 -7.77 -3.80 -1.33
N PRO A 143 -8.89 -3.30 -0.77
CA PRO A 143 -9.17 -1.87 -0.69
C PRO A 143 -8.37 -1.21 0.45
N ILE A 144 -7.10 -0.91 0.22
CA ILE A 144 -6.24 -0.16 1.15
C ILE A 144 -6.44 1.34 0.93
N ALA A 145 -6.74 2.06 2.00
CA ALA A 145 -6.74 3.51 2.11
C ALA A 145 -5.52 4.00 2.93
N ALA A 146 -4.99 5.18 2.59
CA ALA A 146 -3.90 5.81 3.30
C ALA A 146 -4.40 6.93 4.20
N GLY A 147 -3.86 7.00 5.42
CA GLY A 147 -3.89 8.20 6.24
C GLY A 147 -2.62 9.01 6.05
N VAL A 148 -2.74 10.28 5.66
CA VAL A 148 -1.59 11.17 5.41
C VAL A 148 -1.70 12.46 6.20
N HIS A 149 -0.57 12.93 6.72
CA HIS A 149 -0.41 14.19 7.46
C HIS A 149 0.31 15.27 6.64
N THR A 150 0.94 14.92 5.52
CA THR A 150 1.68 15.86 4.66
C THR A 150 1.41 15.61 3.18
N PRO A 151 1.52 16.64 2.31
CA PRO A 151 1.40 16.45 0.86
C PRO A 151 2.46 15.49 0.29
N MET A 152 3.64 15.42 0.91
CA MET A 152 4.68 14.47 0.51
C MET A 152 4.25 13.03 0.75
N GLN A 153 3.66 12.72 1.91
CA GLN A 153 3.14 11.38 2.18
C GLN A 153 2.07 10.97 1.17
N LYS A 154 1.21 11.90 0.75
CA LYS A 154 0.22 11.67 -0.31
C LYS A 154 0.87 11.25 -1.63
N TYR A 155 1.97 11.90 -2.02
CA TYR A 155 2.69 11.60 -3.24
C TYR A 155 3.16 10.13 -3.28
N PHE A 156 3.81 9.69 -2.20
CA PHE A 156 4.26 8.31 -2.07
C PHE A 156 3.11 7.31 -1.88
N ALA A 157 2.01 7.72 -1.23
CA ALA A 157 0.79 6.94 -1.14
C ALA A 157 0.15 6.70 -2.53
N ALA A 158 0.14 7.71 -3.39
CA ALA A 158 -0.33 7.57 -4.77
C ALA A 158 0.58 6.65 -5.59
N MET A 159 1.90 6.77 -5.45
CA MET A 159 2.87 5.87 -6.09
C MET A 159 2.73 4.43 -5.61
N ALA A 160 2.34 4.21 -4.35
CA ALA A 160 2.01 2.89 -3.82
C ALA A 160 0.69 2.31 -4.37
N GLY A 161 -0.11 3.07 -5.13
CA GLY A 161 -1.34 2.60 -5.79
C GLY A 161 -2.54 2.41 -4.85
N ILE A 162 -2.70 3.27 -3.85
CA ILE A 162 -3.68 3.17 -2.75
C ILE A 162 -5.06 3.66 -3.14
N HIS A 163 -6.11 2.91 -2.83
CA HIS A 163 -7.50 3.13 -3.24
C HIS A 163 -8.07 4.52 -2.91
N GLN A 164 -7.78 5.01 -1.70
CA GLN A 164 -8.37 6.23 -1.14
C GLN A 164 -7.38 6.88 -0.19
N ILE A 165 -7.32 8.21 -0.16
CA ILE A 165 -6.43 8.96 0.73
C ILE A 165 -7.27 9.82 1.68
N PHE A 166 -6.96 9.72 2.97
CA PHE A 166 -7.52 10.52 4.05
C PHE A 166 -6.48 11.50 4.57
N TYR A 167 -6.87 12.76 4.69
CA TYR A 167 -6.01 13.81 5.19
C TYR A 167 -6.27 14.06 6.67
N PHE A 168 -5.24 13.90 7.50
CA PHE A 168 -5.24 14.15 8.94
C PHE A 168 -4.48 15.45 9.24
N SER A 169 -4.96 16.55 8.68
CA SER A 169 -4.40 17.89 8.88
C SER A 169 -5.51 18.90 9.11
N GLU A 170 -5.29 19.83 10.03
CA GLU A 170 -6.19 20.94 10.31
C GLU A 170 -6.21 21.96 9.16
N ASN A 171 -5.08 22.14 8.45
CA ASN A 171 -4.96 23.10 7.37
C ASN A 171 -5.31 22.46 6.02
N GLN A 172 -6.60 22.43 5.68
CA GLN A 172 -7.12 21.82 4.47
C GLN A 172 -6.71 22.57 3.20
N TYR A 173 -6.67 23.91 3.24
CA TYR A 173 -6.36 24.76 2.08
C TYR A 173 -4.98 24.47 1.49
N PHE A 174 -3.97 24.31 2.35
CA PHE A 174 -2.61 23.96 1.93
C PHE A 174 -2.56 22.66 1.13
N PHE A 175 -3.42 21.68 1.46
CA PHE A 175 -3.46 20.40 0.75
C PHE A 175 -4.13 20.51 -0.62
N ILE A 176 -5.23 21.27 -0.72
CA ILE A 176 -5.95 21.46 -1.98
C ILE A 176 -5.04 22.11 -3.02
N GLU A 177 -4.30 23.15 -2.62
CA GLU A 177 -3.42 23.89 -3.53
C GLU A 177 -2.23 23.04 -4.00
N ASN A 178 -1.60 22.27 -3.10
CA ASN A 178 -0.50 21.39 -3.47
C ASN A 178 -0.96 20.21 -4.34
N GLU A 179 -2.20 19.76 -4.18
CA GLU A 179 -2.74 18.62 -4.91
C GLU A 179 -2.81 18.84 -6.42
N SER A 180 -3.37 19.96 -6.86
CA SER A 180 -3.47 20.30 -8.29
C SER A 180 -2.08 20.46 -8.91
N ILE A 181 -1.17 21.13 -8.21
CA ILE A 181 0.23 21.30 -8.67
C ILE A 181 0.91 19.95 -8.85
N LEU A 182 0.76 19.04 -7.88
CA LEU A 182 1.37 17.71 -7.93
C LEU A 182 0.76 16.89 -9.07
N LEU A 183 -0.55 16.95 -9.28
CA LEU A 183 -1.25 16.23 -10.34
C LEU A 183 -0.80 16.63 -11.73
N GLU A 184 -0.71 17.94 -11.97
CA GLU A 184 -0.39 18.49 -13.28
C GLU A 184 1.10 18.30 -13.64
N ASN A 185 2.00 18.42 -12.66
CA ASN A 185 3.44 18.55 -12.94
C ASN A 185 4.27 17.29 -12.68
N SER A 186 3.80 16.36 -11.84
CA SER A 186 4.67 15.27 -11.37
C SER A 186 4.80 14.08 -12.33
N MET A 187 4.00 14.04 -13.40
CA MET A 187 3.89 12.90 -14.33
C MET A 187 3.61 11.54 -13.66
N LEU A 188 3.24 11.53 -12.38
CA LEU A 188 2.97 10.31 -11.60
C LEU A 188 1.92 9.40 -12.23
N LEU A 189 0.95 10.00 -12.93
CA LEU A 189 -0.13 9.29 -13.61
C LEU A 189 0.32 8.46 -14.81
N LYS A 190 1.55 8.67 -15.30
CA LYS A 190 2.02 8.03 -16.53
C LYS A 190 2.54 6.61 -16.33
N SER A 191 2.91 6.23 -15.10
CA SER A 191 3.44 4.90 -14.79
C SER A 191 2.61 4.20 -13.72
N ILE A 192 2.35 2.92 -13.96
CA ILE A 192 1.68 2.04 -13.00
C ILE A 192 2.79 1.40 -12.16
N ASP A 193 3.06 1.96 -10.97
CA ASP A 193 4.19 1.64 -10.08
C ASP A 193 5.58 2.10 -10.61
N PRO A 194 6.00 3.35 -10.30
CA PRO A 194 7.28 3.88 -10.73
C PRO A 194 8.49 3.27 -10.00
N TRP A 195 8.27 2.51 -8.92
CA TRP A 195 9.34 1.94 -8.10
C TRP A 195 9.66 0.49 -8.44
N ALA A 196 8.96 -0.10 -9.41
CA ALA A 196 9.25 -1.45 -9.91
C ALA A 196 10.69 -1.55 -10.44
N GLY A 197 11.44 -2.55 -9.98
CA GLY A 197 12.84 -2.79 -10.35
C GLY A 197 13.87 -2.07 -9.48
N SER A 198 13.46 -1.23 -8.53
CA SER A 198 14.38 -0.61 -7.57
C SER A 198 14.87 -1.63 -6.55
N GLN A 199 16.17 -1.99 -6.59
CA GLN A 199 16.74 -3.02 -5.71
C GLN A 199 16.38 -2.83 -4.23
N ALA A 200 16.52 -1.61 -3.71
CA ALA A 200 16.22 -1.31 -2.31
C ALA A 200 14.73 -1.52 -1.96
N VAL A 201 13.82 -1.16 -2.86
CA VAL A 201 12.37 -1.33 -2.64
C VAL A 201 11.99 -2.80 -2.78
N GLU A 202 12.54 -3.50 -3.79
CA GLU A 202 12.29 -4.93 -3.99
C GLU A 202 12.79 -5.77 -2.82
N GLU A 203 13.99 -5.49 -2.29
CA GLU A 203 14.54 -6.14 -1.10
C GLU A 203 13.66 -5.90 0.14
N ALA A 204 13.26 -4.64 0.37
CA ALA A 204 12.38 -4.30 1.49
C ALA A 204 11.00 -4.98 1.36
N THR A 205 10.45 -5.08 0.15
CA THR A 205 9.18 -5.78 -0.12
C THR A 205 9.31 -7.26 0.19
N GLN A 206 10.36 -7.94 -0.29
CA GLN A 206 10.57 -9.36 -0.02
C GLN A 206 10.74 -9.62 1.48
N ASN A 207 11.57 -8.83 2.16
CA ASN A 207 11.81 -8.99 3.60
C ASN A 207 10.53 -8.81 4.42
N THR A 208 9.70 -7.84 4.06
CA THR A 208 8.39 -7.64 4.72
C THR A 208 7.46 -8.82 4.45
N TYR A 209 7.45 -9.31 3.22
CA TYR A 209 6.59 -10.42 2.80
C TYR A 209 6.91 -11.71 3.56
N VAL A 210 8.20 -12.08 3.66
CA VAL A 210 8.65 -13.29 4.37
C VAL A 210 8.24 -13.26 5.85
N LYS A 211 8.49 -12.13 6.53
CA LYS A 211 8.09 -11.95 7.93
C LYS A 211 6.58 -12.10 8.12
N LEU A 212 5.80 -11.59 7.18
CA LEU A 212 4.34 -11.67 7.24
C LEU A 212 3.85 -13.11 7.04
N GLU A 213 4.46 -13.88 6.12
CA GLU A 213 4.18 -15.32 5.98
C GLU A 213 4.54 -16.11 7.25
N GLU A 214 5.70 -15.84 7.85
CA GLU A 214 6.13 -16.49 9.10
C GLU A 214 5.14 -16.23 10.24
N ARG A 215 4.72 -14.97 10.42
CA ARG A 215 3.72 -14.61 11.44
C ARG A 215 2.36 -15.21 11.16
N PHE A 216 1.93 -15.25 9.90
CA PHE A 216 0.66 -15.86 9.53
C PHE A 216 0.64 -17.37 9.81
N ALA A 217 1.76 -18.06 9.54
CA ALA A 217 1.90 -19.48 9.83
C ALA A 217 1.83 -19.76 11.33
N GLN A 218 2.47 -18.92 12.16
CA GLN A 218 2.39 -19.02 13.62
C GLN A 218 0.96 -18.85 14.14
N ILE A 219 0.26 -17.81 13.68
CA ILE A 219 -1.13 -17.52 14.10
C ILE A 219 -2.11 -18.61 13.66
N SER A 220 -1.87 -19.25 12.51
CA SER A 220 -2.75 -20.32 12.00
C SER A 220 -2.57 -21.65 12.76
N GLN A 221 -1.49 -21.79 13.54
CA GLN A 221 -1.21 -22.97 14.36
C GLN A 221 -1.65 -22.80 15.83
N GLU A 222 -1.90 -21.57 16.27
CA GLU A 222 -2.48 -21.20 17.58
C GLU A 222 -4.01 -21.34 17.57
#